data_AF-A0A969AD49-F1
#
_entry.id   AF-A0A969AD49-F1
#
_cell.length_a   1.000
_cell.length_b   1.000
_cell.length_c   1.000
_cell.angle_alpha   90.00
_cell.angle_beta   90.00
_cell.angle_gamma   90.00
#
_symmetry.space_group_name_H-M   'P 1'
#
loop_
_entity.id
_entity.type
_entity.pdbx_description
1 polymer ?
#
loop_
_entity_poly.entity_id
_entity_poly.type
_entity_poly.pdbx_seq_one_letter_code
_entity_poly.pdbx_strand_id
1 'polypeptide(L)'
;MLNNSYIVWEGASLIDGSPIVLILTGFVSPSTNRKTGRLIQSWILQQEFVPTFAAKQGLDEGICGSCSLKLSKIGSCYVNLAPINNIYRKYVTGTYSKFSKNEIEVLKRYRYPIRIGSYGDPTAVPFDVWEPIILESGSHTGYTHNWKSCKPIWKQYLMASVQSELEARVAQSQGWRTFRIMTSDAPLTKNEILCRHTEDNMIRCEICMLCDGNSSKPNIADRVHGLKWKVSNFVKYSESLSN
;
A
#
# COMPACT_ATOMS: atom_id res chain seq x y z
N MET A 1 11.77 -11.40 -24.19
CA MET A 1 10.69 -10.39 -24.19
C MET A 1 10.35 -10.05 -22.77
N LEU A 2 10.11 -8.77 -22.45
CA LEU A 2 9.75 -8.33 -21.11
C LEU A 2 8.33 -8.83 -20.79
N ASN A 3 8.14 -9.46 -19.63
CA ASN A 3 6.81 -9.85 -19.16
C ASN A 3 6.16 -8.67 -18.42
N ASN A 4 4.83 -8.63 -18.38
CA ASN A 4 4.17 -7.55 -17.63
C ASN A 4 4.29 -7.69 -16.11
N SER A 5 4.68 -8.87 -15.60
CA SER A 5 4.52 -9.21 -14.20
C SER A 5 5.45 -10.31 -13.73
N TYR A 6 5.93 -10.20 -12.49
CA TYR A 6 6.98 -11.06 -11.95
C TYR A 6 6.75 -11.38 -10.46
N ILE A 7 7.09 -12.61 -10.06
CA ILE A 7 7.28 -12.94 -8.64
C ILE A 7 8.65 -12.40 -8.24
N VAL A 8 8.68 -11.49 -7.28
CA VAL A 8 9.90 -10.92 -6.73
C VAL A 8 10.47 -11.79 -5.64
N TRP A 9 9.61 -12.22 -4.73
CA TRP A 9 10.04 -12.91 -3.52
C TRP A 9 8.91 -13.75 -2.93
N GLU A 10 9.30 -14.85 -2.29
CA GLU A 10 8.44 -15.76 -1.55
C GLU A 10 9.13 -16.12 -0.24
N GLY A 11 8.39 -16.11 0.87
CA GLY A 11 8.93 -16.50 2.16
C GLY A 11 7.99 -16.20 3.32
N ALA A 12 8.50 -16.41 4.52
CA ALA A 12 7.76 -16.15 5.76
C ALA A 12 7.61 -14.64 5.99
N SER A 13 6.38 -14.22 6.30
CA SER A 13 6.08 -12.85 6.68
C SER A 13 6.87 -12.43 7.92
N LEU A 14 7.42 -11.22 7.91
CA LEU A 14 8.04 -10.62 9.08
C LEU A 14 7.02 -10.20 10.16
N ILE A 15 5.72 -10.26 9.87
CA ILE A 15 4.65 -9.94 10.82
C ILE A 15 4.33 -11.16 11.70
N ASP A 16 4.08 -12.32 11.09
CA ASP A 16 3.57 -13.51 11.80
C ASP A 16 4.22 -14.84 11.38
N GLY A 17 5.16 -14.82 10.43
CA GLY A 17 5.81 -16.03 9.90
C GLY A 17 5.01 -16.80 8.84
N SER A 18 3.79 -16.39 8.51
CA SER A 18 2.97 -17.06 7.48
C SER A 18 3.57 -16.95 6.08
N PRO A 19 3.33 -17.92 5.17
CA PRO A 19 3.89 -17.89 3.83
C PRO A 19 3.21 -16.81 2.97
N ILE A 20 4.03 -15.88 2.45
CA ILE A 20 3.57 -14.76 1.61
C ILE A 20 4.41 -14.64 0.33
N VAL A 21 3.87 -13.98 -0.69
CA VAL A 21 4.52 -13.71 -1.99
C VAL A 21 4.43 -12.22 -2.30
N LEU A 22 5.53 -11.64 -2.79
CA LEU A 22 5.57 -10.31 -3.40
C LEU A 22 5.59 -10.45 -4.93
N ILE A 23 4.60 -9.83 -5.59
CA ILE A 23 4.45 -9.81 -7.05
C ILE A 23 4.45 -8.36 -7.53
N LEU A 24 5.24 -8.06 -8.57
CA LEU A 24 5.18 -6.78 -9.26
C LEU A 24 4.45 -6.91 -10.60
N THR A 25 3.67 -5.90 -10.96
CA THR A 25 2.97 -5.80 -12.25
C THR A 25 3.08 -4.40 -12.82
N GLY A 26 3.07 -4.28 -14.15
CA GLY A 26 3.02 -2.99 -14.84
C GLY A 26 4.24 -2.65 -15.69
N PHE A 27 5.14 -3.62 -15.91
CA PHE A 27 6.39 -3.40 -16.66
C PHE A 27 6.17 -3.11 -18.15
N VAL A 28 5.08 -3.63 -18.72
CA VAL A 28 4.72 -3.47 -20.14
C VAL A 28 3.42 -2.68 -20.27
N SER A 29 2.39 -3.12 -19.55
CA SER A 29 1.06 -2.52 -19.56
C SER A 29 0.70 -2.04 -18.15
N PRO A 30 0.46 -0.72 -17.96
CA PRO A 30 0.19 -0.16 -16.64
C PRO A 30 -1.15 -0.66 -16.08
N SER A 31 -1.36 -0.40 -14.79
CA SER A 31 -2.64 -0.72 -14.13
C SER A 31 -3.80 0.01 -14.81
N THR A 32 -4.96 -0.64 -14.89
CA THR A 32 -6.21 0.01 -15.29
C THR A 32 -6.76 0.96 -14.22
N ASN A 33 -6.15 1.01 -13.04
CA ASN A 33 -6.47 2.01 -12.03
C ASN A 33 -6.01 3.40 -12.48
N ARG A 34 -6.95 4.20 -12.97
CA ARG A 34 -6.72 5.57 -13.44
C ARG A 34 -6.00 6.45 -12.40
N LYS A 35 -6.24 6.26 -11.11
CA LYS A 35 -5.59 7.03 -10.02
C LYS A 35 -4.08 6.87 -10.03
N THR A 36 -3.58 5.67 -10.32
CA THR A 36 -2.16 5.34 -10.16
C THR A 36 -1.32 5.62 -11.39
N GLY A 37 -1.90 5.75 -12.58
CA GLY A 37 -1.12 5.92 -13.81
C GLY A 37 -0.14 4.77 -14.03
N ARG A 38 1.09 5.08 -14.45
CA ARG A 38 2.16 4.13 -14.80
C ARG A 38 2.95 3.59 -13.62
N LEU A 39 2.53 3.83 -12.37
CA LEU A 39 3.18 3.24 -11.22
C LEU A 39 3.18 1.71 -11.34
N ILE A 40 4.36 1.10 -11.23
CA ILE A 40 4.50 -0.34 -10.98
C ILE A 40 3.72 -0.66 -9.71
N GLN A 41 2.84 -1.65 -9.79
CA GLN A 41 2.03 -2.07 -8.65
C GLN A 41 2.72 -3.24 -7.95
N SER A 42 2.70 -3.24 -6.63
CA SER A 42 3.26 -4.32 -5.82
C SER A 42 2.20 -5.00 -4.96
N TRP A 43 2.07 -6.31 -5.09
CA TRP A 43 1.03 -7.11 -4.45
C TRP A 43 1.67 -8.10 -3.48
N ILE A 44 1.37 -7.95 -2.20
CA ILE A 44 1.81 -8.86 -1.13
C ILE A 44 0.61 -9.73 -0.79
N LEU A 45 0.70 -11.02 -1.07
CA LEU A 45 -0.40 -11.98 -0.92
C LEU A 45 0.03 -13.09 0.03
N GLN A 46 -0.88 -13.54 0.90
CA GLN A 46 -0.70 -14.86 1.53
C GLN A 46 -0.90 -15.97 0.47
N GLN A 47 -0.25 -17.11 0.68
CA GLN A 47 -0.12 -18.15 -0.35
C GLN A 47 -1.22 -19.23 -0.30
N GLU A 48 -2.02 -19.32 0.76
CA GLU A 48 -2.92 -20.47 0.99
C GLU A 48 -4.34 -20.26 0.43
N PHE A 49 -4.87 -19.05 0.56
CA PHE A 49 -6.28 -18.75 0.29
C PHE A 49 -6.47 -17.73 -0.83
N VAL A 50 -7.65 -17.70 -1.44
CA VAL A 50 -7.99 -16.61 -2.36
C VAL A 50 -8.12 -15.28 -1.58
N PRO A 51 -7.55 -14.14 -2.03
CA PRO A 51 -7.52 -12.89 -1.26
C PRO A 51 -8.86 -12.42 -0.70
N THR A 52 -9.95 -12.51 -1.47
CA THR A 52 -11.30 -12.16 -0.96
C THR A 52 -11.76 -13.06 0.17
N PHE A 53 -11.44 -14.36 0.10
CA PHE A 53 -11.77 -15.30 1.16
C PHE A 53 -10.91 -15.02 2.40
N ALA A 54 -9.59 -14.91 2.23
CA ALA A 54 -8.66 -14.64 3.32
C ALA A 54 -9.05 -13.38 4.11
N ALA A 55 -9.30 -12.27 3.40
CA ALA A 55 -9.69 -11.01 4.05
C ALA A 55 -11.02 -11.12 4.79
N LYS A 56 -12.01 -11.85 4.25
CA LYS A 56 -13.31 -12.05 4.91
C LYS A 56 -13.17 -12.89 6.18
N GLN A 57 -12.34 -13.92 6.15
CA GLN A 57 -12.10 -14.82 7.28
C GLN A 57 -11.04 -14.28 8.27
N GLY A 58 -10.34 -13.20 7.91
CA GLY A 58 -9.25 -12.63 8.72
C GLY A 58 -7.91 -13.35 8.61
N LEU A 59 -7.77 -14.27 7.65
CA LEU A 59 -6.59 -15.09 7.38
C LEU A 59 -5.48 -14.34 6.62
N ASP A 60 -5.56 -13.01 6.58
CA ASP A 60 -4.60 -12.11 5.94
C ASP A 60 -3.72 -11.37 6.97
N GLU A 61 -3.58 -11.92 8.19
CA GLU A 61 -2.74 -11.33 9.25
C GLU A 61 -1.29 -11.16 8.81
N GLY A 62 -0.67 -12.15 8.18
CA GLY A 62 0.71 -12.03 7.72
C GLY A 62 0.98 -10.97 6.67
N ILE A 63 -0.04 -10.47 5.98
CA ILE A 63 0.13 -9.37 5.01
C ILE A 63 -0.45 -8.05 5.51
N CYS A 64 -1.42 -8.05 6.42
CA CYS A 64 -2.11 -6.83 6.88
C CYS A 64 -1.84 -6.50 8.35
N GLY A 65 -1.22 -7.41 9.09
CA GLY A 65 -0.96 -7.33 10.53
C GLY A 65 -2.19 -6.88 11.33
N SER A 66 -1.94 -5.91 12.21
CA SER A 66 -2.95 -5.34 13.10
C SER A 66 -3.88 -4.32 12.43
N CYS A 67 -3.75 -4.05 11.13
CA CYS A 67 -4.52 -3.04 10.38
C CYS A 67 -6.01 -3.05 10.78
N SER A 68 -6.49 -1.91 11.28
CA SER A 68 -7.87 -1.73 11.75
C SER A 68 -8.88 -1.89 10.61
N LEU A 69 -8.50 -1.48 9.40
CA LEU A 69 -9.38 -1.43 8.23
C LEU A 69 -9.66 -2.80 7.59
N LYS A 70 -9.03 -3.88 8.06
CA LYS A 70 -9.23 -5.26 7.54
C LYS A 70 -10.72 -5.59 7.35
N LEU A 71 -11.02 -6.41 6.35
CA LEU A 71 -12.40 -6.80 6.05
C LEU A 71 -13.05 -7.57 7.22
N SER A 72 -12.28 -8.43 7.88
CA SER A 72 -12.69 -9.17 9.09
C SER A 72 -12.77 -8.33 10.37
N LYS A 73 -12.32 -7.07 10.33
CA LYS A 73 -12.42 -6.13 11.46
C LYS A 73 -13.51 -5.11 11.15
N ILE A 74 -13.12 -3.88 10.80
CA ILE A 74 -14.07 -2.79 10.55
C ILE A 74 -14.73 -2.94 9.17
N GLY A 75 -14.11 -3.63 8.21
CA GLY A 75 -14.66 -3.71 6.86
C GLY A 75 -14.45 -2.44 6.04
N SER A 76 -13.44 -1.63 6.34
CA SER A 76 -13.22 -0.33 5.69
C SER A 76 -12.01 -0.27 4.76
N CYS A 77 -11.35 -1.41 4.49
CA CYS A 77 -10.21 -1.49 3.59
C CYS A 77 -10.61 -0.95 2.21
N TYR A 78 -9.96 0.14 1.76
CA TYR A 78 -10.29 0.81 0.51
C TYR A 78 -9.85 0.02 -0.72
N VAL A 79 -9.04 -1.03 -0.57
CA VAL A 79 -8.60 -1.89 -1.67
C VAL A 79 -9.78 -2.69 -2.21
N ASN A 80 -9.90 -2.73 -3.54
CA ASN A 80 -10.81 -3.64 -4.22
C ASN A 80 -10.13 -5.01 -4.40
N LEU A 81 -10.56 -6.01 -3.66
CA LEU A 81 -9.94 -7.34 -3.64
C LEU A 81 -10.33 -8.21 -4.84
N ALA A 82 -11.47 -7.95 -5.50
CA ALA A 82 -11.96 -8.82 -6.57
C ALA A 82 -10.96 -8.92 -7.75
N PRO A 83 -10.35 -7.84 -8.25
CA PRO A 83 -9.28 -7.93 -9.24
C PRO A 83 -8.02 -8.66 -8.75
N ILE A 84 -7.73 -8.63 -7.44
CA ILE A 84 -6.54 -9.24 -6.85
C ILE A 84 -6.63 -10.77 -6.86
N ASN A 85 -7.85 -11.32 -6.85
CA ASN A 85 -8.06 -12.76 -7.07
C ASN A 85 -7.48 -13.22 -8.41
N ASN A 86 -7.42 -12.37 -9.45
CA ASN A 86 -6.78 -12.72 -10.72
C ASN A 86 -5.26 -12.84 -10.57
N ILE A 87 -4.66 -11.95 -9.77
CA ILE A 87 -3.23 -11.95 -9.47
C ILE A 87 -2.87 -13.23 -8.71
N TYR A 88 -3.67 -13.59 -7.71
CA TYR A 88 -3.54 -14.83 -6.95
C TYR A 88 -3.75 -16.08 -7.81
N ARG A 89 -4.80 -16.13 -8.63
CA ARG A 89 -5.03 -17.26 -9.55
C ARG A 89 -3.84 -17.48 -10.47
N LYS A 90 -3.31 -16.40 -11.05
CA LYS A 90 -2.09 -16.47 -11.87
C LYS A 90 -0.90 -17.03 -11.08
N TYR A 91 -0.77 -16.64 -9.81
CA TYR A 91 0.28 -17.14 -8.92
C TYR A 91 0.16 -18.64 -8.67
N VAL A 92 -1.02 -19.11 -8.25
CA VAL A 92 -1.28 -20.54 -8.00
C VAL A 92 -1.11 -21.39 -9.27
N THR A 93 -1.44 -20.86 -10.45
CA THR A 93 -1.18 -21.55 -11.72
C THR A 93 0.30 -21.60 -12.14
N GLY A 94 1.20 -20.93 -11.41
CA GLY A 94 2.64 -20.98 -11.66
C GLY A 94 3.10 -20.22 -12.92
N THR A 95 2.31 -19.27 -13.43
CA THR A 95 2.54 -18.63 -14.74
C THR A 95 3.28 -17.28 -14.66
N TYR A 96 3.75 -16.88 -13.47
CA TYR A 96 4.63 -15.71 -13.36
C TYR A 96 6.08 -16.08 -13.62
N SER A 97 6.77 -15.23 -14.38
CA SER A 97 8.23 -15.26 -14.44
C SER A 97 8.82 -14.80 -13.12
N LYS A 98 10.03 -15.28 -12.81
CA LYS A 98 10.79 -14.80 -11.65
C LYS A 98 11.43 -13.46 -11.98
N PHE A 99 11.37 -12.54 -11.04
CA PHE A 99 12.06 -11.25 -11.10
C PHE A 99 13.57 -11.50 -10.98
N SER A 100 14.35 -10.79 -11.79
CA SER A 100 15.79 -10.99 -11.85
C SER A 100 16.53 -9.65 -11.93
N LYS A 101 17.86 -9.73 -12.05
CA LYS A 101 18.70 -8.54 -12.31
C LYS A 101 18.28 -7.79 -13.57
N ASN A 102 17.73 -8.48 -14.58
CA ASN A 102 17.25 -7.84 -15.79
C ASN A 102 16.12 -6.85 -15.51
N GLU A 103 15.17 -7.22 -14.64
CA GLU A 103 14.05 -6.35 -14.30
C GLU A 103 14.50 -5.16 -13.42
N ILE A 104 15.52 -5.33 -12.58
CA ILE A 104 16.18 -4.21 -11.89
C ILE A 104 16.79 -3.22 -12.90
N GLU A 105 17.52 -3.71 -13.91
CA GLU A 105 18.09 -2.87 -14.97
C GLU A 105 17.01 -2.16 -15.80
N VAL A 106 15.83 -2.78 -15.97
CA VAL A 106 14.66 -2.15 -16.60
C VAL A 106 14.13 -1.01 -15.73
N LEU A 107 13.97 -1.22 -14.41
CA LEU A 107 13.58 -0.14 -13.49
C LEU A 107 14.56 1.02 -13.56
N LYS A 108 15.87 0.73 -13.52
CA LYS A 108 16.95 1.71 -13.62
C LYS A 108 16.91 2.51 -14.92
N ARG A 109 16.87 1.81 -16.05
CA ARG A 109 16.93 2.43 -17.39
C ARG A 109 15.72 3.33 -17.66
N TYR A 110 14.51 2.86 -17.31
CA TYR A 110 13.28 3.58 -17.61
C TYR A 110 12.78 4.44 -16.45
N ARG A 111 13.45 4.38 -15.30
CA ARG A 111 13.10 5.13 -14.08
C ARG A 111 11.62 4.96 -13.73
N TYR A 112 11.11 3.73 -13.82
CA TYR A 112 9.69 3.49 -13.53
C TYR A 112 9.36 3.82 -12.07
N PRO A 113 8.29 4.59 -11.80
CA PRO A 113 7.87 4.83 -10.43
C PRO A 113 7.17 3.60 -9.87
N ILE A 114 7.30 3.36 -8.56
CA ILE A 114 6.69 2.21 -7.88
C ILE A 114 5.70 2.63 -6.80
N ARG A 115 4.56 1.93 -6.74
CA ARG A 115 3.65 1.94 -5.60
C ARG A 115 3.98 0.77 -4.69
N ILE A 116 4.63 1.07 -3.56
CA ILE A 116 4.97 0.11 -2.52
C ILE A 116 3.71 -0.16 -1.69
N GLY A 117 3.26 -1.42 -1.67
CA GLY A 117 2.05 -1.85 -0.97
C GLY A 117 0.75 -1.49 -1.70
N SER A 118 0.58 -1.89 -2.97
CA SER A 118 -0.74 -1.79 -3.64
C SER A 118 -1.81 -2.64 -2.96
N TYR A 119 -1.40 -3.77 -2.37
CA TYR A 119 -2.14 -4.55 -1.39
C TYR A 119 -1.16 -5.31 -0.48
N GLY A 120 -1.52 -5.44 0.80
CA GLY A 120 -0.63 -5.87 1.87
C GLY A 120 0.35 -4.76 2.32
N ASP A 121 0.83 -4.89 3.55
CA ASP A 121 1.75 -3.97 4.21
C ASP A 121 3.19 -4.28 3.78
N PRO A 122 3.94 -3.31 3.22
CA PRO A 122 5.31 -3.54 2.74
C PRO A 122 6.26 -4.12 3.79
N THR A 123 6.01 -3.82 5.06
CA THR A 123 6.86 -4.24 6.19
C THR A 123 6.78 -5.74 6.49
N ALA A 124 5.82 -6.46 5.88
CA ALA A 124 5.73 -7.92 5.93
C ALA A 124 6.85 -8.61 5.15
N VAL A 125 7.45 -7.93 4.18
CA VAL A 125 8.53 -8.45 3.33
C VAL A 125 9.87 -7.86 3.80
N PRO A 126 10.97 -8.64 3.83
CA PRO A 126 12.30 -8.11 4.20
C PRO A 126 12.69 -6.87 3.40
N PHE A 127 13.29 -5.89 4.09
CA PHE A 127 13.69 -4.63 3.48
C PHE A 127 14.68 -4.82 2.32
N ASP A 128 15.60 -5.78 2.44
CA ASP A 128 16.62 -6.09 1.42
C ASP A 128 16.01 -6.58 0.08
N VAL A 129 14.76 -7.07 0.10
CA VAL A 129 14.01 -7.39 -1.12
C VAL A 129 13.53 -6.11 -1.81
N TRP A 130 13.12 -5.11 -1.03
CA TRP A 130 12.58 -3.84 -1.52
C TRP A 130 13.65 -2.85 -1.93
N GLU A 131 14.75 -2.76 -1.16
CA GLU A 131 15.79 -1.75 -1.34
C GLU A 131 16.28 -1.60 -2.79
N PRO A 132 16.74 -2.66 -3.49
CA PRO A 132 17.20 -2.52 -4.87
C PRO A 132 16.09 -2.06 -5.83
N ILE A 133 14.84 -2.46 -5.57
CA ILE A 133 13.68 -2.05 -6.38
C ILE A 133 13.40 -0.56 -6.18
N ILE A 134 13.41 -0.09 -4.93
CA ILE A 134 13.13 1.31 -4.60
C ILE A 134 14.24 2.22 -5.12
N LEU A 135 15.50 1.87 -4.89
CA LEU A 135 16.66 2.67 -5.31
C LEU A 135 16.73 2.82 -6.84
N GLU A 136 16.46 1.75 -7.57
CA GLU A 136 16.51 1.76 -9.04
C GLU A 136 15.20 2.25 -9.68
N SER A 137 14.13 2.44 -8.90
CA SER A 137 12.89 3.09 -9.35
C SER A 137 13.03 4.61 -9.43
N GLY A 138 12.27 5.22 -10.36
CA GLY A 138 12.22 6.67 -10.60
C GLY A 138 11.93 7.49 -9.35
N SER A 139 10.93 7.02 -8.65
CA SER A 139 10.31 7.59 -7.47
C SER A 139 9.41 6.51 -6.88
N HIS A 140 8.91 6.72 -5.67
CA HIS A 140 8.04 5.75 -5.03
C HIS A 140 6.90 6.44 -4.25
N THR A 141 5.83 5.67 -4.04
CA THR A 141 4.83 6.00 -3.04
C THR A 141 4.58 4.80 -2.15
N GLY A 142 4.27 4.99 -0.87
CA GLY A 142 3.89 3.89 0.01
C GLY A 142 3.49 4.34 1.40
N TYR A 143 2.79 3.45 2.09
CA TYR A 143 2.37 3.66 3.47
C TYR A 143 2.29 2.31 4.20
N THR A 144 2.38 2.35 5.53
CA THR A 144 2.31 1.17 6.40
C THR A 144 1.37 1.44 7.58
N HIS A 145 0.53 0.46 7.92
CA HIS A 145 -0.22 0.46 9.17
C HIS A 145 0.60 -0.13 10.32
N ASN A 146 1.74 -0.77 10.02
CA ASN A 146 2.66 -1.36 10.99
C ASN A 146 3.75 -0.38 11.47
N TRP A 147 3.53 0.93 11.32
CA TRP A 147 4.51 1.99 11.62
C TRP A 147 5.01 2.01 13.08
N LYS A 148 4.27 1.40 14.02
CA LYS A 148 4.64 1.29 15.44
C LYS A 148 5.66 0.18 15.71
N SER A 149 5.69 -0.85 14.87
CA SER A 149 6.46 -2.09 15.12
C SER A 149 7.51 -2.38 14.05
N CYS A 150 7.44 -1.72 12.90
CA CYS A 150 8.39 -1.95 11.81
C CYS A 150 9.76 -1.29 12.08
N LYS A 151 10.78 -1.76 11.36
CA LYS A 151 12.15 -1.21 11.45
C LYS A 151 12.15 0.30 11.11
N PRO A 152 12.87 1.16 11.86
CA PRO A 152 12.89 2.61 11.63
C PRO A 152 13.26 3.06 10.21
N ILE A 153 14.05 2.26 9.47
CA ILE A 153 14.42 2.53 8.08
C ILE A 153 13.21 2.77 7.17
N TRP A 154 12.06 2.15 7.48
CA TRP A 154 10.83 2.32 6.71
C TRP A 154 10.30 3.76 6.70
N LYS A 155 10.64 4.60 7.68
CA LYS A 155 10.30 6.04 7.69
C LYS A 155 10.84 6.76 6.45
N GLN A 156 11.98 6.31 5.93
CA GLN A 156 12.58 6.91 4.74
C GLN A 156 11.70 6.74 3.50
N TYR A 157 10.94 5.65 3.40
CA TYR A 157 10.26 5.22 2.17
C TYR A 157 8.74 5.17 2.25
N LEU A 158 8.19 5.06 3.46
CA LEU A 158 6.76 4.91 3.71
C LEU A 158 6.25 6.01 4.62
N MET A 159 4.99 6.38 4.44
CA MET A 159 4.24 7.18 5.40
C MET A 159 3.51 6.28 6.40
N ALA A 160 3.32 6.76 7.63
CA ALA A 160 2.45 6.10 8.58
C ALA A 160 0.97 6.25 8.15
N SER A 161 0.28 5.14 7.93
CA SER A 161 -1.15 5.12 7.63
C SER A 161 -1.96 5.19 8.93
N VAL A 162 -2.69 6.27 9.13
CA VAL A 162 -3.36 6.60 10.41
C VAL A 162 -4.84 6.94 10.20
N GLN A 163 -5.65 6.80 11.25
CA GLN A 163 -7.11 6.98 11.18
C GLN A 163 -7.66 8.10 12.08
N SER A 164 -6.80 8.79 12.84
CA SER A 164 -7.21 9.94 13.66
C SER A 164 -6.13 11.01 13.72
N GLU A 165 -6.50 12.24 14.11
CA GLU A 165 -5.55 13.33 14.34
C GLU A 165 -4.60 13.04 15.51
N LEU A 166 -5.09 12.39 16.56
CA LEU A 166 -4.25 11.98 17.69
C LEU A 166 -3.20 10.97 17.24
N GLU A 167 -3.59 9.94 16.48
CA GLU A 167 -2.66 8.96 15.95
C GLU A 167 -1.66 9.60 14.99
N ALA A 168 -2.10 10.52 14.14
CA ALA A 168 -1.23 11.28 13.25
C ALA A 168 -0.17 12.06 14.05
N ARG A 169 -0.56 12.78 15.11
CA ARG A 169 0.38 13.50 15.99
C ARG A 169 1.40 12.58 16.64
N VAL A 170 0.98 11.40 17.10
CA VAL A 170 1.89 10.41 17.70
C VAL A 170 2.86 9.85 16.66
N ALA A 171 2.42 9.54 15.45
CA ALA A 171 3.32 9.08 14.40
C ALA A 171 4.32 10.19 14.00
N GLN A 172 3.85 11.43 13.87
CA GLN A 172 4.68 12.60 13.52
C GLN A 172 5.72 12.92 14.60
N SER A 173 5.37 12.80 15.89
CA SER A 173 6.35 13.00 16.97
C SER A 173 7.46 11.94 16.97
N GLN A 174 7.24 10.81 16.31
CA GLN A 174 8.24 9.76 16.07
C GLN A 174 8.98 9.93 14.74
N GLY A 175 8.76 11.02 14.00
CA GLY A 175 9.44 11.32 12.74
C GLY A 175 8.82 10.66 11.50
N TRP A 176 7.57 10.18 11.57
CA TRP A 176 6.83 9.75 10.38
C TRP A 176 6.14 10.94 9.70
N ARG A 177 6.17 11.00 8.37
CA ARG A 177 5.08 11.63 7.62
C ARG A 177 3.85 10.73 7.63
N THR A 178 2.65 11.30 7.62
CA THR A 178 1.39 10.56 7.78
C THR A 178 0.50 10.63 6.55
N PHE A 179 -0.12 9.50 6.23
CA PHE A 179 -1.29 9.42 5.36
C PHE A 179 -2.52 9.14 6.24
N ARG A 180 -3.36 10.15 6.49
CA ARG A 180 -4.53 10.03 7.34
C ARG A 180 -5.78 9.78 6.50
N ILE A 181 -6.52 8.72 6.81
CA ILE A 181 -7.88 8.55 6.30
C ILE A 181 -8.83 9.27 7.25
N MET A 182 -9.73 10.08 6.73
CA MET A 182 -10.64 10.91 7.51
C MET A 182 -12.08 10.87 6.97
N THR A 183 -13.05 11.25 7.80
CA THR A 183 -14.43 11.46 7.36
C THR A 183 -14.52 12.70 6.45
N SER A 184 -15.62 12.84 5.72
CA SER A 184 -15.77 13.92 4.73
C SER A 184 -15.77 15.33 5.32
N ASP A 185 -16.21 15.44 6.56
CA ASP A 185 -16.38 16.66 7.36
C ASP A 185 -15.20 16.97 8.28
N ALA A 186 -14.30 16.01 8.51
CA ALA A 186 -13.12 16.22 9.33
C ALA A 186 -12.19 17.30 8.74
N PRO A 187 -11.65 18.21 9.57
CA PRO A 187 -10.75 19.26 9.10
C PRO A 187 -9.35 18.72 8.77
N LEU A 188 -8.61 19.48 7.97
CA LEU A 188 -7.17 19.28 7.77
C LEU A 188 -6.39 19.92 8.92
N THR A 189 -5.25 19.33 9.27
CA THR A 189 -4.32 19.89 10.26
C THR A 189 -3.27 20.82 9.63
N LYS A 190 -2.52 21.59 10.44
CA LYS A 190 -1.62 22.71 10.03
C LYS A 190 -0.48 22.34 9.05
N ASN A 191 -0.19 21.06 8.82
CA ASN A 191 0.80 20.59 7.84
C ASN A 191 0.29 19.36 7.09
N GLU A 192 -0.99 19.40 6.72
CA GLU A 192 -1.69 18.31 6.05
C GLU A 192 -2.49 18.89 4.89
N ILE A 193 -2.35 18.25 3.72
CA ILE A 193 -3.11 18.61 2.51
C ILE A 193 -3.99 17.44 2.11
N LEU A 194 -5.08 17.73 1.40
CA LEU A 194 -5.89 16.67 0.83
C LEU A 194 -5.10 15.97 -0.30
N CYS A 195 -5.32 14.68 -0.45
CA CYS A 195 -4.82 13.89 -1.57
C CYS A 195 -5.18 14.58 -2.89
N ARG A 196 -4.17 14.91 -3.70
CA ARG A 196 -4.37 15.67 -4.96
C ARG A 196 -5.36 15.02 -5.92
N HIS A 197 -5.42 13.68 -5.93
CA HIS A 197 -6.40 12.94 -6.74
C HIS A 197 -7.84 13.07 -6.22
N THR A 198 -7.99 13.23 -4.90
CA THR A 198 -9.29 13.42 -4.26
C THR A 198 -9.79 14.85 -4.44
N GLU A 199 -8.89 15.82 -4.49
CA GLU A 199 -9.19 17.21 -4.90
C GLU A 199 -9.58 17.29 -6.38
N ASP A 200 -8.81 16.64 -7.26
CA ASP A 200 -9.03 16.59 -8.69
C ASP A 200 -8.66 15.21 -9.25
N ASN A 201 -9.67 14.46 -9.72
CA ASN A 201 -9.50 13.10 -10.24
C ASN A 201 -8.65 13.02 -11.54
N MET A 202 -8.31 14.16 -12.15
CA MET A 202 -7.38 14.26 -13.25
C MET A 202 -5.92 14.15 -12.77
N ILE A 203 -5.62 14.52 -11.52
CA ILE A 203 -4.28 14.42 -10.96
C ILE A 203 -4.02 12.97 -10.54
N ARG A 204 -3.06 12.33 -11.21
CA ARG A 204 -2.68 10.94 -10.93
C ARG A 204 -1.50 10.88 -9.96
N CYS A 205 -1.36 9.76 -9.25
CA CYS A 205 -0.24 9.55 -8.32
C CYS A 205 1.11 9.71 -9.02
N GLU A 206 1.24 9.25 -10.28
CA GLU A 206 2.46 9.39 -11.10
C GLU A 206 2.89 10.84 -11.32
N ILE A 207 1.97 11.80 -11.18
CA ILE A 207 2.23 13.22 -11.36
C ILE A 207 2.65 13.85 -10.04
N CYS A 208 1.96 13.58 -8.94
CA CYS A 208 2.21 14.28 -7.68
C CYS A 208 3.34 13.65 -6.83
N MET A 209 3.44 12.30 -6.80
CA MET A 209 4.43 11.54 -6.02
C MET A 209 4.65 12.10 -4.58
N LEU A 210 3.56 12.47 -3.91
CA LEU A 210 3.64 13.10 -2.58
C LEU A 210 3.74 12.08 -1.44
N CYS A 211 3.33 10.83 -1.68
CA CYS A 211 3.28 9.79 -0.64
C CYS A 211 4.60 9.03 -0.49
N ASP A 212 5.73 9.73 -0.38
CA ASP A 212 7.10 9.25 -0.59
C ASP A 212 7.95 9.08 0.68
N GLY A 213 7.32 8.82 1.84
CA GLY A 213 8.06 8.64 3.09
C GLY A 213 8.67 9.94 3.62
N ASN A 214 9.97 9.93 3.94
CA ASN A 214 10.64 11.06 4.59
C ASN A 214 11.00 12.16 3.57
N SER A 215 10.37 13.33 3.70
CA SER A 215 10.66 14.51 2.88
C SER A 215 10.18 15.79 3.56
N SER A 216 10.47 16.96 3.00
CA SER A 216 9.95 18.25 3.47
C SER A 216 8.49 18.51 3.03
N LYS A 217 7.87 17.58 2.31
CA LYS A 217 6.50 17.72 1.79
C LYS A 217 5.47 17.60 2.93
N PRO A 218 4.27 18.17 2.79
CA PRO A 218 3.21 18.06 3.79
C PRO A 218 2.76 16.62 4.05
N ASN A 219 2.09 16.38 5.18
CA ASN A 219 1.31 15.17 5.40
C ASN A 219 0.12 15.12 4.44
N ILE A 220 -0.43 13.93 4.22
CA ILE A 220 -1.53 13.71 3.29
C ILE A 220 -2.75 13.24 4.07
N ALA A 221 -3.89 13.87 3.83
CA ALA A 221 -5.20 13.34 4.21
C ALA A 221 -5.92 12.79 2.99
N ASP A 222 -6.73 11.76 3.16
CA ASP A 222 -7.68 11.33 2.14
C ASP A 222 -9.04 11.11 2.79
N ARG A 223 -10.09 11.61 2.14
CA ARG A 223 -11.45 11.36 2.58
C ARG A 223 -11.78 9.90 2.30
N VAL A 224 -12.39 9.21 3.26
CA VAL A 224 -12.82 7.84 3.06
C VAL A 224 -13.72 7.74 1.81
N HIS A 225 -13.45 6.76 0.95
CA HIS A 225 -14.14 6.58 -0.32
C HIS A 225 -14.25 5.10 -0.69
N GLY A 226 -15.03 4.82 -1.75
CA GLY A 226 -15.29 3.47 -2.24
C GLY A 226 -16.75 3.08 -2.05
N LEU A 227 -17.00 1.80 -1.77
CA LEU A 227 -18.37 1.30 -1.57
C LEU A 227 -19.01 1.95 -0.34
N LYS A 228 -20.29 2.32 -0.44
CA LYS A 228 -21.03 3.04 0.61
C LYS A 228 -20.94 2.37 1.98
N TRP A 229 -20.98 1.05 2.04
CA TRP A 229 -20.89 0.30 3.30
C TRP A 229 -19.49 0.39 3.93
N LYS A 230 -18.42 0.47 3.13
CA LYS A 230 -17.04 0.70 3.65
C LYS A 230 -16.94 2.09 4.26
N VAL A 231 -17.49 3.09 3.58
CA VAL A 231 -17.55 4.48 4.08
C VAL A 231 -18.33 4.54 5.40
N SER A 232 -19.52 3.93 5.44
CA SER A 232 -20.35 3.90 6.66
C SER A 232 -19.65 3.22 7.83
N ASN A 233 -18.95 2.10 7.59
CA ASN A 233 -18.20 1.43 8.65
C ASN A 233 -17.03 2.28 9.16
N PHE A 234 -16.35 3.01 8.28
CA PHE A 234 -15.26 3.89 8.68
C PHE A 234 -15.77 5.06 9.52
N VAL A 235 -16.91 5.66 9.16
CA VAL A 235 -17.52 6.75 9.94
C VAL A 235 -17.83 6.29 11.37
N LYS A 236 -18.52 5.13 11.52
CA LYS A 236 -18.80 4.54 12.83
C LYS A 236 -17.54 4.27 13.64
N TYR A 237 -16.49 3.80 12.98
CA TYR A 237 -15.20 3.59 13.64
C TYR A 237 -14.56 4.91 14.09
N SER A 238 -14.58 5.94 13.23
CA SER A 238 -14.03 7.25 13.57
C SER A 238 -14.74 7.90 14.77
N GLU A 239 -16.06 7.74 14.85
CA GLU A 239 -16.86 8.16 16.01
C GLU A 239 -16.41 7.42 17.29
N SER A 240 -16.13 6.11 17.19
CA SER A 240 -15.65 5.31 18.34
C SER A 240 -14.24 5.69 18.82
N LEU A 241 -13.44 6.38 18.01
CA LEU A 241 -12.12 6.88 18.41
C LEU A 241 -12.19 8.25 19.11
N SER A 242 -13.33 8.94 18.98
CA SER A 242 -13.53 10.29 19.52
C SER A 242 -14.25 10.30 20.86
N ASN A 243 -14.87 9.16 21.23
CA ASN A 243 -15.50 8.90 22.52
C ASN A 243 -14.51 8.16 23.45
#